data_AF-A0A8S0FND0-F1
#
_entry.id   AF-A0A8S0FND0-F1
#
_cell.length_a   1.000
_cell.length_b   1.000
_cell.length_c   1.000
_cell.angle_alpha   90.00
_cell.angle_beta   90.00
_cell.angle_gamma   90.00
#
_symmetry.space_group_name_H-M   'P 1'
#
loop_
_entity.id
_entity.type
_entity.pdbx_description
1 polymer ?
#
loop_
_entity_poly.entity_id
_entity_poly.type
_entity_poly.pdbx_seq_one_letter_code
_entity_poly.pdbx_strand_id
1 'polypeptide(L)'
;MAATAIKQQIQLRRREVDETADLPAELPPLLRRLYASRGVRSAQELERSVKGMLPWQQLSGVEKAVEILYNAFREGTRIIVVGDFDADGATSTALSVLAMRSLGCSNIDYLVPNRFEDGYGLSPEVVDQAHARGAQLIVTVDNGISSHAGVEHARSLGIPVIVTDHHLPARHITRSGSDH
;
A
#
# COMPACT_ATOMS: atom_id res chain seq x y z
N MET A 1 35.99 -20.18 -28.71
CA MET A 1 34.60 -20.67 -28.83
C MET A 1 33.68 -19.46 -28.76
N ALA A 2 33.07 -19.08 -29.88
CA ALA A 2 32.29 -17.85 -29.99
C ALA A 2 30.90 -18.02 -29.34
N ALA A 3 30.48 -17.02 -28.55
CA ALA A 3 29.15 -16.98 -27.96
C ALA A 3 28.10 -16.70 -29.06
N THR A 4 27.25 -17.67 -29.33
CA THR A 4 26.11 -17.53 -30.25
C THR A 4 25.10 -16.57 -29.63
N ALA A 5 24.93 -15.39 -30.22
CA ALA A 5 23.87 -14.46 -29.86
C ALA A 5 22.50 -15.11 -30.11
N ILE A 6 21.72 -15.33 -29.04
CA ILE A 6 20.33 -15.78 -29.13
C ILE A 6 19.53 -14.61 -29.72
N LYS A 7 19.17 -14.69 -31.00
CA LYS A 7 18.17 -13.79 -31.58
C LYS A 7 16.83 -14.09 -30.91
N GLN A 8 16.33 -13.15 -30.10
CA GLN A 8 14.96 -13.22 -29.61
C GLN A 8 14.02 -13.25 -30.83
N GLN A 9 13.33 -14.37 -30.99
CA GLN A 9 12.37 -14.56 -32.06
C GLN A 9 11.11 -13.76 -31.71
N ILE A 10 10.83 -12.69 -32.45
CA ILE A 10 9.62 -11.88 -32.23
C ILE A 10 8.40 -12.75 -32.55
N GLN A 11 7.66 -13.13 -31.52
CA GLN A 11 6.37 -13.81 -31.68
C GLN A 11 5.27 -12.76 -31.83
N LEU A 12 4.70 -12.65 -33.02
CA LEU A 12 3.48 -11.88 -33.24
C LEU A 12 2.29 -12.67 -32.68
N ARG A 13 1.79 -12.27 -31.51
CA ARG A 13 0.54 -12.80 -30.96
C ARG A 13 -0.61 -11.86 -31.28
N ARG A 14 -1.59 -12.36 -32.05
CA ARG A 14 -2.87 -11.67 -32.24
C ARG A 14 -3.75 -12.00 -31.04
N ARG A 15 -4.11 -10.97 -30.28
CA ARG A 15 -5.09 -11.12 -29.20
C ARG A 15 -6.49 -11.12 -29.79
N GLU A 16 -7.35 -11.99 -29.27
CA GLU A 16 -8.77 -11.93 -29.57
C GLU A 16 -9.35 -10.63 -29.01
N VAL A 17 -10.25 -10.03 -29.78
CA VAL A 17 -10.93 -8.80 -29.42
C VAL A 17 -12.25 -9.20 -28.81
N ASP A 18 -12.52 -8.75 -27.60
CA ASP A 18 -13.83 -8.89 -26.99
C ASP A 18 -14.79 -7.91 -27.69
N GLU A 19 -15.55 -8.42 -28.66
CA GLU A 19 -16.53 -7.63 -29.43
C GLU A 19 -17.72 -7.17 -28.56
N THR A 20 -17.84 -7.66 -27.31
CA THR A 20 -18.86 -7.22 -26.35
C THR A 20 -18.46 -5.99 -25.55
N ALA A 21 -17.24 -5.47 -25.74
CA ALA A 21 -16.74 -4.29 -25.04
C ALA A 21 -17.54 -3.02 -25.45
N ASP A 22 -18.16 -2.38 -24.46
CA ASP A 22 -18.94 -1.14 -24.59
C ASP A 22 -18.03 0.08 -24.42
N LEU A 23 -17.19 0.30 -25.43
CA LEU A 23 -16.23 1.41 -25.45
C LEU A 23 -16.80 2.62 -26.20
N PRO A 24 -16.52 3.87 -25.75
CA PRO A 24 -17.06 5.09 -26.34
C PRO A 24 -16.85 5.17 -27.87
N ALA A 25 -17.90 5.57 -28.59
CA ALA A 25 -17.89 5.63 -30.05
C ALA A 25 -16.94 6.71 -30.60
N GLU A 26 -16.62 7.71 -29.80
CA GLU A 26 -15.72 8.83 -30.11
C GLU A 26 -14.25 8.39 -30.14
N LEU A 27 -13.92 7.24 -29.54
CA LEU A 27 -12.57 6.68 -29.59
C LEU A 27 -12.25 6.19 -31.02
N PRO A 28 -11.07 6.53 -31.56
CA PRO A 28 -10.59 5.97 -32.82
C PRO A 28 -10.73 4.45 -32.87
N PRO A 29 -11.18 3.85 -34.01
CA PRO A 29 -11.42 2.40 -34.10
C PRO A 29 -10.22 1.53 -33.69
N LEU A 30 -8.99 2.01 -33.96
CA LEU A 30 -7.78 1.33 -33.54
C LEU A 30 -7.64 1.29 -32.00
N LEU A 31 -7.95 2.38 -31.31
CA LEU A 31 -7.86 2.44 -29.85
C LEU A 31 -8.91 1.54 -29.20
N ARG A 32 -10.15 1.54 -29.70
CA ARG A 32 -11.20 0.61 -29.23
C ARG A 32 -10.75 -0.84 -29.32
N ARG A 33 -10.20 -1.25 -30.47
CA ARG A 33 -9.66 -2.61 -30.67
C ARG A 33 -8.49 -2.92 -29.72
N LEU A 34 -7.60 -1.95 -29.49
CA LEU A 34 -6.45 -2.11 -28.59
C LEU A 34 -6.84 -2.18 -27.11
N TYR A 35 -7.92 -1.51 -26.70
CA TYR A 35 -8.45 -1.55 -25.35
C TYR A 35 -9.21 -2.85 -25.08
N ALA A 36 -10.13 -3.22 -25.99
CA ALA A 36 -10.86 -4.49 -25.89
C ALA A 36 -9.91 -5.71 -25.88
N SER A 37 -8.86 -5.71 -26.71
CA SER A 37 -7.82 -6.77 -26.68
C SER A 37 -6.90 -6.75 -25.45
N ARG A 38 -7.02 -5.74 -24.58
CA ARG A 38 -6.37 -5.67 -23.27
C ARG A 38 -7.33 -5.97 -22.11
N GLY A 39 -8.57 -6.34 -22.40
CA GLY A 39 -9.59 -6.65 -21.39
C GLY A 39 -10.32 -5.44 -20.85
N VAL A 40 -10.14 -4.25 -21.46
CA VAL A 40 -10.92 -3.05 -21.09
C VAL A 40 -12.29 -3.16 -21.73
N ARG A 41 -13.36 -3.16 -20.92
CA ARG A 41 -14.72 -3.45 -21.39
C ARG A 41 -15.66 -2.26 -21.41
N SER A 42 -15.31 -1.18 -20.73
CA SER A 42 -16.21 -0.05 -20.55
C SER A 42 -15.48 1.29 -20.55
N ALA A 43 -16.23 2.38 -20.77
CA ALA A 43 -15.72 3.74 -20.60
C ALA A 43 -15.20 3.99 -19.17
N GLN A 44 -15.79 3.36 -18.17
CA GLN A 44 -15.42 3.54 -16.76
C GLN A 44 -14.02 3.02 -16.45
N GLU A 45 -13.59 1.92 -17.08
CA GLU A 45 -12.23 1.39 -16.93
C GLU A 45 -11.14 2.25 -17.61
N LEU A 46 -11.55 3.24 -18.41
CA LEU A 46 -10.66 4.24 -19.01
C LEU A 46 -10.49 5.48 -18.13
N GLU A 47 -11.28 5.62 -17.06
CA GLU A 47 -11.16 6.73 -16.11
C GLU A 47 -9.87 6.57 -15.30
N ARG A 48 -9.02 7.61 -15.32
CA ARG A 48 -7.70 7.62 -14.67
C ARG A 48 -7.57 8.69 -13.61
N SER A 49 -8.57 9.54 -13.48
CA SER A 49 -8.63 10.54 -12.41
C SER A 49 -9.11 9.91 -11.11
N VAL A 50 -8.99 10.69 -10.04
CA VAL A 50 -9.53 10.37 -8.71
C VAL A 50 -11.02 9.96 -8.71
N LYS A 51 -11.80 10.34 -9.73
CA LYS A 51 -13.20 9.92 -9.85
C LYS A 51 -13.37 8.41 -10.09
N GLY A 52 -12.35 7.77 -10.67
CA GLY A 52 -12.33 6.33 -10.93
C GLY A 52 -11.82 5.49 -9.75
N MET A 53 -11.39 6.13 -8.65
CA MET A 53 -10.95 5.39 -7.46
C MET A 53 -12.12 4.64 -6.82
N LEU A 54 -11.83 3.44 -6.32
CA LEU A 54 -12.80 2.69 -5.53
C LEU A 54 -13.17 3.48 -4.26
N PRO A 55 -14.44 3.41 -3.80
CA PRO A 55 -14.84 4.00 -2.53
C PRO A 55 -13.98 3.48 -1.37
N TRP A 56 -13.51 4.38 -0.51
CA TRP A 56 -12.65 4.03 0.62
C TRP A 56 -13.31 3.05 1.60
N GLN A 57 -14.64 3.00 1.64
CA GLN A 57 -15.43 2.05 2.45
C GLN A 57 -15.17 0.58 2.08
N GLN A 58 -14.55 0.32 0.92
CA GLN A 58 -14.15 -1.02 0.52
C GLN A 58 -12.83 -1.47 1.15
N LEU A 59 -12.08 -0.56 1.79
CA LEU A 59 -10.87 -0.89 2.51
C LEU A 59 -11.22 -1.60 3.82
N SER A 60 -10.80 -2.86 3.94
CA SER A 60 -11.06 -3.66 5.13
C SER A 60 -10.52 -2.98 6.40
N GLY A 61 -11.38 -2.78 7.39
CA GLY A 61 -11.00 -2.24 8.70
C GLY A 61 -10.76 -0.73 8.75
N VAL A 62 -11.13 0.00 7.69
CA VAL A 62 -10.90 1.45 7.59
C VAL A 62 -11.60 2.24 8.70
N GLU A 63 -12.83 1.88 9.07
CA GLU A 63 -13.57 2.56 10.14
C GLU A 63 -12.85 2.45 11.48
N LYS A 64 -12.36 1.24 11.81
CA LYS A 64 -11.61 0.98 13.03
C LYS A 64 -10.27 1.72 13.05
N ALA A 65 -9.56 1.73 11.92
CA ALA A 65 -8.31 2.47 11.79
C ALA A 65 -8.52 3.99 12.00
N VAL A 66 -9.60 4.54 11.43
CA VAL A 66 -9.98 5.94 11.61
C VAL A 66 -10.32 6.25 13.08
N GLU A 67 -11.04 5.37 13.77
CA GLU A 67 -11.35 5.54 15.19
C GLU A 67 -10.07 5.57 16.05
N ILE A 68 -9.14 4.65 15.82
CA ILE A 68 -7.84 4.61 16.53
C ILE A 68 -7.05 5.91 16.28
N LEU A 69 -6.96 6.35 15.02
CA LEU A 69 -6.26 7.59 14.68
C LEU A 69 -6.92 8.82 15.28
N TYR A 70 -8.25 8.90 15.25
CA TYR A 70 -8.99 10.00 15.85
C TYR A 70 -8.75 10.12 17.35
N ASN A 71 -8.77 9.00 18.07
CA ASN A 71 -8.46 8.98 19.50
C ASN A 71 -6.99 9.34 19.76
N ALA A 72 -6.06 8.79 18.97
CA ALA A 72 -4.64 9.12 19.06
C ALA A 72 -4.37 10.62 18.86
N PHE A 73 -5.09 11.28 17.95
CA PHE A 73 -4.95 12.73 17.72
C PHE A 73 -5.45 13.52 18.93
N ARG A 74 -6.60 13.13 19.52
CA ARG A 74 -7.17 13.79 20.71
C ARG A 74 -6.29 13.65 21.94
N GLU A 75 -5.65 12.50 22.11
CA GLU A 75 -4.82 12.18 23.26
C GLU A 75 -3.37 12.66 23.12
N GLY A 76 -2.98 13.16 21.93
CA GLY A 76 -1.61 13.55 21.65
C GLY A 76 -0.64 12.36 21.59
N THR A 77 -1.16 11.17 21.31
CA THR A 77 -0.41 9.91 21.20
C THR A 77 0.71 10.05 20.17
N ARG A 78 1.91 9.57 20.51
CA ARG A 78 3.06 9.61 19.61
C ARG A 78 2.93 8.55 18.52
N ILE A 79 2.68 9.01 17.30
CA ILE A 79 2.53 8.16 16.12
C ILE A 79 3.84 8.12 15.34
N ILE A 80 4.32 6.91 15.01
CA ILE A 80 5.42 6.70 14.07
C ILE A 80 4.87 6.03 12.81
N VAL A 81 4.99 6.73 11.68
CA VAL A 81 4.67 6.17 10.35
C VAL A 81 5.88 5.37 9.85
N VAL A 82 5.69 4.07 9.62
CA VAL A 82 6.74 3.18 9.09
C VAL A 82 6.50 2.94 7.61
N GLY A 83 7.32 3.55 6.77
CA GLY A 83 7.22 3.45 5.31
C GLY A 83 8.06 2.35 4.69
N ASP A 84 7.96 2.22 3.36
CA ASP A 84 8.93 1.49 2.55
C ASP A 84 9.92 2.43 1.83
N PHE A 85 11.04 1.90 1.36
CA PHE A 85 12.16 2.67 0.79
C PHE A 85 12.00 3.00 -0.70
N ASP A 86 11.01 2.43 -1.37
CA ASP A 86 10.78 2.68 -2.79
C ASP A 86 9.94 3.95 -3.03
N ALA A 87 9.58 4.21 -4.29
CA ALA A 87 8.86 5.42 -4.64
C ALA A 87 7.44 5.48 -4.04
N ASP A 88 6.74 4.34 -3.93
CA ASP A 88 5.40 4.30 -3.35
C ASP A 88 5.50 4.52 -1.83
N GLY A 89 6.35 3.75 -1.15
CA GLY A 89 6.58 3.87 0.29
C GLY A 89 7.04 5.26 0.73
N ALA A 90 7.98 5.88 0.01
CA ALA A 90 8.45 7.23 0.31
C ALA A 90 7.33 8.28 0.12
N THR A 91 6.55 8.16 -0.96
CA THR A 91 5.47 9.11 -1.26
C THR A 91 4.32 8.95 -0.27
N SER A 92 3.94 7.71 0.05
CA SER A 92 2.89 7.36 1.01
C SER A 92 3.25 7.78 2.43
N THR A 93 4.53 7.68 2.82
CA THR A 93 5.04 8.20 4.10
C THR A 93 4.91 9.71 4.18
N ALA A 94 5.41 10.42 3.17
CA ALA A 94 5.33 11.89 3.13
C ALA A 94 3.87 12.37 3.14
N LEU A 95 3.01 11.75 2.33
CA LEU A 95 1.59 12.06 2.28
C LEU A 95 0.91 11.86 3.64
N SER A 96 1.13 10.71 4.28
CA SER A 96 0.54 10.38 5.59
C SER A 96 0.97 11.40 6.65
N VAL A 97 2.26 11.70 6.75
CA VAL A 97 2.76 12.68 7.73
C VAL A 97 2.19 14.06 7.47
N LEU A 98 2.17 14.53 6.22
CA LEU A 98 1.63 15.85 5.87
C LEU A 98 0.13 15.96 6.13
N ALA A 99 -0.63 14.93 5.75
CA ALA A 99 -2.08 14.89 5.95
C ALA A 99 -2.46 14.81 7.43
N MET A 100 -1.82 13.93 8.21
CA MET A 100 -2.12 13.83 9.64
C MET A 100 -1.75 15.12 10.39
N ARG A 101 -0.64 15.78 10.02
CA ARG A 101 -0.30 17.10 10.57
C ARG A 101 -1.34 18.16 10.21
N SER A 102 -1.82 18.19 8.98
CA SER A 102 -2.85 19.16 8.56
C SER A 102 -4.19 18.92 9.27
N LEU A 103 -4.46 17.67 9.67
CA LEU A 103 -5.62 17.28 10.48
C LEU A 103 -5.44 17.52 11.99
N GLY A 104 -4.30 18.08 12.42
CA GLY A 104 -4.05 18.47 13.81
C GLY A 104 -3.22 17.49 14.64
N CYS A 105 -2.69 16.42 14.04
CA CYS A 105 -1.76 15.53 14.74
C CYS A 105 -0.38 16.20 14.87
N SER A 106 -0.07 16.73 16.05
CA SER A 106 1.20 17.40 16.32
C SER A 106 2.33 16.45 16.73
N ASN A 107 2.00 15.26 17.27
CA ASN A 107 2.97 14.28 17.79
C ASN A 107 3.16 13.11 16.83
N ILE A 108 3.63 13.43 15.62
CA ILE A 108 3.85 12.46 14.54
C ILE A 108 5.23 12.60 13.93
N ASP A 109 5.87 11.45 13.72
CA ASP A 109 7.15 11.32 13.04
C ASP A 109 7.13 10.09 12.12
N TYR A 110 8.22 9.84 11.42
CA TYR A 110 8.34 8.70 10.50
C TYR A 110 9.64 7.92 10.66
N LEU A 111 9.62 6.70 10.13
CA LEU A 111 10.75 5.80 10.03
C LEU A 111 10.69 5.10 8.67
N VAL A 112 11.76 5.22 7.89
CA VAL A 112 11.94 4.42 6.67
C VAL A 112 13.09 3.44 6.97
N PRO A 113 12.85 2.12 6.90
CA PRO A 113 13.84 1.11 7.27
C PRO A 113 14.99 1.06 6.26
N ASN A 114 16.18 0.67 6.73
CA ASN A 114 17.30 0.37 5.85
C ASN A 114 17.17 -1.06 5.34
N ARG A 115 16.83 -1.22 4.06
CA ARG A 115 16.61 -2.54 3.45
C ARG A 115 17.75 -3.55 3.61
N PHE A 116 18.99 -3.08 3.80
CA PHE A 116 20.16 -3.94 3.92
C PHE A 116 20.41 -4.41 5.35
N GLU A 117 19.99 -3.63 6.33
CA GLU A 117 20.23 -3.87 7.76
C GLU A 117 18.98 -4.44 8.44
N ASP A 118 17.81 -3.91 8.10
CA ASP A 118 16.52 -4.17 8.76
C ASP A 118 15.63 -5.16 7.99
N GLY A 119 15.99 -5.48 6.74
CA GLY A 119 15.15 -6.28 5.85
C GLY A 119 13.96 -5.50 5.28
N TYR A 120 12.84 -6.18 4.99
CA TYR A 120 11.67 -5.58 4.33
C TYR A 120 10.50 -5.37 5.31
N GLY A 121 9.90 -4.17 5.27
CA GLY A 121 8.72 -3.80 6.06
C GLY A 121 8.96 -3.71 7.57
N LEU A 122 7.93 -3.98 8.37
CA LEU A 122 7.98 -3.91 9.83
C LEU A 122 8.66 -5.15 10.44
N SER A 123 9.98 -5.12 10.65
CA SER A 123 10.70 -6.14 11.40
C SER A 123 10.70 -5.87 12.91
N PRO A 124 11.06 -6.84 13.78
CA PRO A 124 11.29 -6.59 15.21
C PRO A 124 12.31 -5.47 15.46
N GLU A 125 13.38 -5.40 14.67
CA GLU A 125 14.41 -4.36 14.78
C GLU A 125 13.84 -2.97 14.43
N VAL A 126 13.00 -2.88 13.39
CA VAL A 126 12.30 -1.62 13.04
C VAL A 126 11.35 -1.20 14.16
N VAL A 127 10.67 -2.15 14.79
CA VAL A 127 9.82 -1.90 15.96
C VAL A 127 10.65 -1.40 17.15
N ASP A 128 11.81 -1.98 17.42
CA ASP A 128 12.72 -1.50 18.46
C ASP A 128 13.19 -0.06 18.19
N GLN A 129 13.50 0.27 16.93
CA GLN A 129 13.82 1.63 16.52
C GLN A 129 12.65 2.59 16.74
N ALA A 130 11.43 2.19 16.38
CA ALA A 130 10.22 2.99 16.62
C ALA A 130 9.96 3.17 18.12
N HIS A 131 10.10 2.10 18.92
CA HIS A 131 9.95 2.13 20.37
C HIS A 131 10.98 3.05 21.03
N ALA A 132 12.25 2.99 20.61
CA ALA A 132 13.31 3.89 21.09
C ALA A 132 13.01 5.37 20.78
N ARG A 133 12.24 5.65 19.73
CA ARG A 133 11.72 7.00 19.39
C ARG A 133 10.45 7.37 20.16
N GLY A 134 9.99 6.53 21.09
CA GLY A 134 8.81 6.74 21.90
C GLY A 134 7.49 6.47 21.18
N ALA A 135 7.46 5.58 20.18
CA ALA A 135 6.23 5.19 19.53
C ALA A 135 5.19 4.66 20.53
N GLN A 136 4.01 5.27 20.51
CA GLN A 136 2.81 4.79 21.22
C GLN A 136 1.77 4.22 20.25
N LEU A 137 1.90 4.51 18.96
CA LEU A 137 1.16 3.91 17.86
C LEU A 137 2.10 3.80 16.65
N ILE A 138 2.12 2.65 15.99
CA ILE A 138 2.80 2.47 14.71
C ILE A 138 1.75 2.40 13.60
N VAL A 139 1.98 3.12 12.51
CA VAL A 139 1.16 3.04 11.29
C VAL A 139 2.08 2.66 10.14
N THR A 140 1.91 1.48 9.56
CA THR A 140 2.69 1.10 8.37
C THR A 140 2.02 1.64 7.11
N VAL A 141 2.83 2.07 6.14
CA VAL A 141 2.39 2.45 4.79
C VAL A 141 3.24 1.75 3.76
N ASP A 142 2.58 1.16 2.76
CA ASP A 142 3.21 0.37 1.70
C ASP A 142 4.01 -0.85 2.20
N ASN A 143 3.71 -1.30 3.43
CA ASN A 143 4.30 -2.50 4.00
C ASN A 143 3.46 -3.03 5.16
N GLY A 144 3.82 -4.21 5.64
CA GLY A 144 3.30 -4.75 6.91
C GLY A 144 2.35 -5.93 6.75
N ILE A 145 1.79 -6.20 5.56
CA ILE A 145 0.78 -7.27 5.40
C ILE A 145 1.33 -8.66 5.75
N SER A 146 2.65 -8.87 5.58
CA SER A 146 3.35 -10.11 5.91
C SER A 146 4.25 -9.99 7.16
N SER A 147 4.23 -8.86 7.86
CA SER A 147 5.14 -8.52 8.97
C SER A 147 4.69 -9.09 10.32
N HIS A 148 4.33 -10.38 10.37
CA HIS A 148 3.82 -11.03 11.59
C HIS A 148 4.78 -10.88 12.78
N ALA A 149 6.08 -11.11 12.57
CA ALA A 149 7.08 -11.01 13.62
C ALA A 149 7.18 -9.59 14.20
N GLY A 150 7.18 -8.56 13.35
CA GLY A 150 7.17 -7.17 13.81
C GLY A 150 5.89 -6.79 14.55
N VAL A 151 4.73 -7.20 14.03
CA VAL A 151 3.43 -6.93 14.70
C VAL A 151 3.37 -7.62 16.07
N GLU A 152 3.79 -8.88 16.18
CA GLU A 152 3.85 -9.58 17.47
C GLU A 152 4.86 -8.95 18.44
N HIS A 153 6.00 -8.48 17.93
CA HIS A 153 6.99 -7.78 18.75
C HIS A 153 6.43 -6.46 19.28
N ALA A 154 5.82 -5.64 18.43
CA ALA A 154 5.15 -4.40 18.84
C ALA A 154 4.06 -4.66 19.89
N ARG A 155 3.27 -5.72 19.69
CA ARG A 155 2.26 -6.16 20.67
C ARG A 155 2.89 -6.53 22.01
N SER A 156 4.04 -7.21 22.02
CA SER A 156 4.76 -7.55 23.25
C SER A 156 5.25 -6.32 24.03
N LEU A 157 5.51 -5.22 23.32
CA LEU A 157 5.87 -3.90 23.87
C LEU A 157 4.64 -3.03 24.21
N GLY A 158 3.42 -3.52 23.97
CA GLY A 158 2.19 -2.78 24.19
C GLY A 158 1.92 -1.67 23.17
N ILE A 159 2.57 -1.72 22.00
CA ILE A 159 2.43 -0.71 20.94
C ILE A 159 1.38 -1.21 19.92
N PRO A 160 0.20 -0.57 19.81
CA PRO A 160 -0.75 -0.88 18.74
C PRO A 160 -0.16 -0.60 17.36
N VAL A 161 -0.59 -1.39 16.37
CA VAL A 161 -0.15 -1.28 14.96
C VAL A 161 -1.36 -1.20 14.05
N ILE A 162 -1.40 -0.18 13.19
CA ILE A 162 -2.30 -0.11 12.02
C ILE A 162 -1.47 -0.46 10.79
N VAL A 163 -1.93 -1.43 10.01
CA VAL A 163 -1.27 -1.84 8.76
C VAL A 163 -2.03 -1.29 7.56
N THR A 164 -1.36 -0.54 6.70
CA THR A 164 -1.88 -0.13 5.39
C THR A 164 -0.94 -0.61 4.30
N ASP A 165 -1.44 -1.49 3.43
CA ASP A 165 -0.61 -2.21 2.48
C ASP A 165 -1.48 -2.72 1.31
N HIS A 166 -0.88 -2.84 0.13
CA HIS A 166 -1.50 -3.34 -1.09
C HIS A 166 -0.78 -4.59 -1.68
N HIS A 167 0.30 -5.02 -1.04
CA HIS A 167 1.00 -6.25 -1.39
C HIS A 167 0.13 -7.49 -1.19
N LEU A 168 0.49 -8.58 -1.85
CA LEU A 168 -0.18 -9.86 -1.64
C LEU A 168 0.05 -10.33 -0.20
N PRO A 169 -1.01 -10.70 0.54
CA PRO A 169 -0.85 -11.25 1.86
C PRO A 169 -0.10 -12.59 1.78
N ALA A 170 0.68 -12.89 2.83
CA ALA A 170 1.15 -14.25 3.05
C ALA A 170 -0.06 -15.22 3.15
N ARG A 171 0.17 -16.53 3.00
CA ARG A 171 -0.88 -17.56 3.13
C ARG A 171 -1.69 -17.47 4.44
N HIS A 172 -1.19 -16.76 5.45
CA HIS A 172 -1.89 -16.40 6.67
C HIS A 172 -2.00 -14.87 6.77
N ILE A 173 -3.20 -14.37 7.04
CA ILE A 173 -3.47 -12.94 7.19
C ILE A 173 -3.28 -12.54 8.66
N THR A 174 -2.51 -11.49 8.90
CA THR A 174 -2.30 -10.90 10.23
C THR A 174 -3.61 -10.29 10.72
N ARG A 175 -4.17 -10.79 11.83
CA ARG A 175 -5.32 -10.15 12.48
C ARG A 175 -4.81 -9.06 13.41
N SER A 176 -5.10 -7.79 13.13
CA SER A 176 -4.94 -6.70 14.09
C SER A 176 -6.01 -6.84 15.19
N GLY A 177 -5.66 -7.54 16.27
CA GLY A 177 -6.58 -7.86 17.36
C GLY A 177 -7.08 -6.62 18.11
N SER A 178 -8.39 -6.53 18.27
CA SER A 178 -9.02 -5.97 19.48
C SER A 178 -10.22 -6.87 19.81
N ASP A 179 -9.93 -8.10 20.19
CA ASP A 179 -10.89 -8.88 20.98
C ASP A 179 -10.44 -8.71 22.43
N HIS A 180 -10.86 -7.61 23.06
CA HIS A 180 -11.16 -7.40 24.48
C HIS A 180 -11.75 -6.00 24.64
#